data_AF-A0A3B9G544-F1
#
_entry.id   AF-A0A3B9G544-F1
#
_cell.length_a   1.000
_cell.length_b   1.000
_cell.length_c   1.000
_cell.angle_alpha   90.00
_cell.angle_beta   90.00
_cell.angle_gamma   90.00
#
_symmetry.space_group_name_H-M   'P 1'
#
loop_
_entity.id
_entity.type
_entity.pdbx_description
1 polymer ?
#
loop_
_entity_poly.entity_id
_entity_poly.type
_entity_poly.pdbx_seq_one_letter_code
_entity_poly.pdbx_strand_id
1 'polypeptide(L)' 'MKLFIDDANIEAIKELNEYYPIDGVTTNPSILAKAKRDPRETLKEIRSVIG' A
#
# COMPACT_ATOMS: atom_id res chain seq x y z
N MET A 1 4.58 -9.91 16.44
CA MET A 1 4.32 -8.48 16.16
C MET A 1 3.98 -8.36 14.69
N LYS A 2 3.02 -7.51 14.30
CA LYS A 2 2.70 -7.27 12.88
C LYS A 2 2.96 -5.82 12.51
N LEU A 3 3.55 -5.58 11.35
CA LEU A 3 3.85 -4.25 10.82
C LEU A 3 2.94 -3.98 9.61
N PHE A 4 2.18 -2.88 9.67
CA PHE A 4 1.31 -2.44 8.59
C PHE A 4 1.70 -1.03 8.15
N ILE A 5 1.66 -0.77 6.83
CA ILE A 5 1.78 0.58 6.26
C ILE A 5 0.38 1.17 6.11
N ASP A 6 0.19 2.45 6.45
CA ASP A 6 -1.05 3.19 6.17
C ASP A 6 -0.85 4.17 5.00
N ASP A 7 -0.83 3.66 3.77
CA ASP A 7 -0.59 4.44 2.56
C ASP A 7 -1.23 3.77 1.32
N ALA A 8 -1.36 4.51 0.23
CA ALA A 8 -1.71 4.01 -1.10
C ALA A 8 -0.69 4.37 -2.18
N ASN A 9 0.44 4.98 -1.82
CA ASN A 9 1.55 5.23 -2.74
C ASN A 9 2.36 3.95 -2.98
N ILE A 10 2.28 3.43 -4.20
CA ILE A 10 2.95 2.18 -4.61
C ILE A 10 4.48 2.25 -4.49
N GLU A 11 5.09 3.39 -4.84
CA GLU A 11 6.55 3.55 -4.82
C GLU A 11 7.07 3.49 -3.37
N ALA A 12 6.40 4.20 -2.46
CA ALA A 12 6.74 4.19 -1.04
C ALA A 12 6.51 2.80 -0.41
N ILE A 13 5.41 2.14 -0.73
CA ILE A 13 5.12 0.78 -0.24
C ILE A 13 6.19 -0.20 -0.73
N LYS A 14 6.60 -0.10 -2.00
CA LYS A 14 7.64 -0.95 -2.57
C LYS A 14 8.98 -0.73 -1.87
N GLU A 15 9.40 0.51 -1.69
CA GLU A 15 10.64 0.86 -0.99
C GLU A 15 10.62 0.31 0.45
N LEU A 16 9.56 0.56 1.20
CA LEU A 16 9.43 0.08 2.57
C LEU A 16 9.44 -1.45 2.67
N ASN A 17 8.83 -2.15 1.70
CA ASN A 17 8.80 -3.61 1.65
C ASN A 17 10.19 -4.22 1.37
N GLU A 18 11.13 -3.46 0.80
CA GLU A 18 12.53 -3.89 0.63
C GLU A 18 13.34 -3.77 1.93
N TYR A 19 12.98 -2.85 2.83
CA TYR A 19 13.72 -2.58 4.07
C TYR A 19 13.13 -3.23 5.32
N TYR A 20 11.82 -3.46 5.37
CA TYR A 20 11.11 -3.92 6.56
C TYR A 20 10.28 -5.18 6.30
N PRO A 21 10.08 -6.06 7.30
CA PRO A 21 9.18 -7.19 7.19
C PRO A 21 7.73 -6.74 7.38
N ILE A 22 7.06 -6.36 6.29
CA ILE A 22 5.71 -5.79 6.31
C ILE A 22 4.67 -6.90 6.16
N ASP A 23 3.66 -6.92 7.03
CA ASP A 23 2.58 -7.90 7.03
C ASP A 23 1.38 -7.48 6.18
N GLY A 24 1.28 -6.19 5.84
CA GLY A 24 0.25 -5.70 4.93
C GLY A 24 0.16 -4.18 4.87
N VAL A 25 -0.87 -3.72 4.15
CA VAL A 25 -1.17 -2.30 3.97
C VAL A 25 -2.61 -2.04 4.37
N THR A 26 -2.81 -1.00 5.18
CA THR A 26 -4.12 -0.43 5.45
C THR A 26 -4.33 0.80 4.59
N THR A 27 -5.59 1.05 4.24
CA THR A 27 -5.96 2.26 3.54
C THR A 27 -7.38 2.65 3.89
N ASN A 28 -7.74 3.88 3.57
CA ASN A 28 -9.09 4.41 3.74
C ASN A 28 -9.46 5.27 2.52
N PRO A 29 -10.74 5.65 2.36
CA PRO A 29 -11.19 6.43 1.20
C PRO A 29 -10.42 7.75 1.00
N SER A 30 -9.99 8.41 2.07
CA SER A 30 -9.24 9.66 2.00
C SER A 30 -7.81 9.46 1.47
N ILE A 31 -7.14 8.37 1.85
CA ILE A 31 -5.81 8.02 1.34
C ILE A 31 -5.90 7.63 -0.15
N LEU A 32 -6.88 6.78 -0.50
CA LEU A 32 -7.12 6.38 -1.90
C LEU A 32 -7.46 7.58 -2.79
N ALA A 33 -8.23 8.55 -2.29
CA ALA A 33 -8.55 9.76 -3.05
C ALA A 33 -7.31 10.60 -3.38
N LYS A 34 -6.28 10.60 -2.52
CA LYS A 34 -5.00 11.30 -2.79
C LYS A 34 -4.21 10.64 -3.91
N ALA A 35 -4.35 9.33 -4.10
CA ALA A 35 -3.69 8.60 -5.18
C ALA A 35 -4.23 9.00 -6.57
N LYS A 36 -5.42 9.64 -6.66
CA LYS A 36 -6.07 10.08 -7.92
C LYS A 36 -6.15 8.99 -9.00
N ARG A 37 -6.22 7.73 -8.58
CA ARG A 37 -6.30 6.53 -9.43
C ARG A 37 -7.54 5.73 -9.04
N ASP A 38 -7.91 4.76 -9.87
CA ASP A 38 -9.00 3.85 -9.52
C ASP A 38 -8.65 3.10 -8.22
N PRO A 39 -9.52 3.12 -7.20
CA PRO A 39 -9.25 2.46 -5.93
C PRO A 39 -9.02 0.94 -6.07
N ARG A 40 -9.73 0.26 -6.96
CA ARG A 40 -9.61 -1.19 -7.13
C ARG A 40 -8.32 -1.55 -7.83
N GLU A 41 -7.92 -0.78 -8.84
CA GLU A 41 -6.60 -0.94 -9.47
C GLU A 41 -5.46 -0.71 -8.48
N THR A 42 -5.57 0.35 -7.67
CA THR A 42 -4.58 0.68 -6.64
C THR A 42 -4.44 -0.46 -5.63
N LEU A 43 -5.56 -1.00 -5.13
CA LEU A 43 -5.54 -2.14 -4.20
C LEU A 43 -4.95 -3.42 -4.81
N LYS A 44 -5.23 -3.69 -6.09
CA LYS A 44 -4.63 -4.84 -6.81
C LYS A 44 -3.12 -4.66 -6.95
N GLU A 45 -2.67 -3.46 -7.25
CA GLU A 45 -1.25 -3.14 -7.37
C GLU A 45 -0.53 -3.25 -6.03
N ILE A 46 -1.12 -2.73 -4.94
CA ILE A 46 -0.62 -2.92 -3.57
C ILE A 46 -0.46 -4.42 -3.27
N ARG A 47 -1.48 -5.24 -3.53
CA ARG A 47 -1.43 -6.69 -3.34
C ARG A 47 -0.32 -7.35 -4.18
N SER A 48 -0.04 -6.86 -5.38
CA SER A 48 1.04 -7.40 -6.21
C SER A 48 2.44 -7.09 -5.67
N VAL A 49 2.60 -6.02 -4.89
CA VAL A 49 3.88 -5.61 -4.29
C VAL A 49 4.17 -6.37 -2.99
N ILE A 50 3.16 -6.54 -2.14
CA ILE A 50 3.32 -7.15 -0.80
C ILE A 50 3.21 -8.68 -0.78
N GLY A 51 2.80 -9.32 -1.89
CA GLY A 51 2.47 -10.76 -1.96
C GLY A 51 1.09 -11.07 -1.41
#